data_AF-A0A850JLK1-F1
#
_entry.id   AF-A0A850JLK1-F1
#
_cell.length_a   1.000
_cell.length_b   1.000
_cell.length_c   1.000
_cell.angle_alpha   90.00
_cell.angle_beta   90.00
_cell.angle_gamma   90.00
#
_symmetry.space_group_name_H-M   'P 1'
#
loop_
_entity.id
_entity.type
_entity.pdbx_description
1 polymer ?
#
loop_
_entity_poly.entity_id
_entity_poly.type
_entity_poly.pdbx_seq_one_letter_code
_entity_poly.pdbx_strand_id
1 'polypeptide(L)'
;MPEAALRDLSAVLETAPRDTVPVLPALRPVLPGGGLRPGSVVGLGGLGAASLGLALVAGVSRHGGADGTGGWCGVVGVPDFGVAAAAGMGAAPERLLLVDDPGDRWPDVVAALAEAVDLILLCPPERPGAAAVRRLSALARKHGCILTLTGPFARAWPGTRLRLRLDEAAWHGLSDGHGRLTGRRVQITAEGRDAPGAGRTAHLWLPAPDGTVKPDETARPPLELVPDTVSAGAPVHTPRPLTPHSPRTTTRHHASQPVGTGAAVPISPASA
;
A
#
# COMPACT_ATOMS: atom_id res chain seq x y z
N MET A 1 4.68 -25.52 33.78
CA MET A 1 5.73 -25.20 32.79
C MET A 1 5.29 -24.30 31.62
N PRO A 2 4.00 -24.18 31.20
CA PRO A 2 3.63 -23.21 30.16
C PRO A 2 3.47 -21.76 30.67
N GLU A 3 3.09 -21.58 31.95
CA GLU A 3 2.77 -20.25 32.51
C GLU A 3 4.02 -19.37 32.76
N ALA A 4 5.16 -19.97 33.10
CA ALA A 4 6.42 -19.24 33.28
C ALA A 4 6.95 -18.72 31.93
N ALA A 5 6.88 -19.52 30.87
CA ALA A 5 7.25 -19.09 29.52
C ALA A 5 6.34 -17.98 28.98
N LEU A 6 5.03 -18.01 29.32
CA LEU A 6 4.10 -16.94 28.97
C LEU A 6 4.39 -15.63 29.72
N ARG A 7 4.81 -15.71 30.99
CA ARG A 7 5.22 -14.54 31.79
C ARG A 7 6.54 -13.94 31.29
N ASP A 8 7.52 -14.77 30.94
CA ASP A 8 8.76 -14.29 30.33
C ASP A 8 8.49 -13.60 28.99
N LEU A 9 7.58 -14.15 28.18
CA LEU A 9 7.14 -13.49 26.96
C LEU A 9 6.45 -12.15 27.27
N SER A 10 5.58 -12.09 28.30
CA SER A 10 4.90 -10.85 28.68
C SER A 10 5.85 -9.74 29.12
N ALA A 11 6.94 -10.09 29.82
CA ALA A 11 7.96 -9.13 30.23
C ALA A 11 8.77 -8.58 29.05
N VAL A 12 8.95 -9.38 28.00
CA VAL A 12 9.58 -8.95 26.73
C VAL A 12 8.66 -8.06 25.89
N LEU A 13 7.36 -8.05 26.18
CA LEU A 13 6.30 -7.37 25.43
C LEU A 13 5.85 -6.04 26.09
N GLU A 14 6.38 -5.67 27.26
CA GLU A 14 6.06 -4.39 27.91
C GLU A 14 6.69 -3.20 27.16
N THR A 15 5.88 -2.47 26.40
CA THR A 15 6.29 -1.25 25.67
C THR A 15 5.80 0.02 26.36
N ALA A 16 6.71 0.96 26.63
CA ALA A 16 6.38 2.28 27.20
C ALA A 16 5.53 3.15 26.25
N PRO A 17 4.76 4.14 26.74
CA PRO A 17 3.95 5.02 25.90
C PRO A 17 4.83 5.83 24.93
N ARG A 18 4.60 5.69 23.63
CA ARG A 18 5.29 6.43 22.55
C ARG A 18 4.35 7.51 21.99
N ASP A 19 4.87 8.66 21.58
CA ASP A 19 4.05 9.68 20.88
C ASP A 19 3.68 9.23 19.46
N THR A 20 4.55 8.45 18.81
CA THR A 20 4.31 7.83 17.50
C THR A 20 4.98 6.45 17.43
N VAL A 21 4.38 5.53 16.68
CA VAL A 21 4.99 4.24 16.35
C VAL A 21 5.77 4.40 15.04
N PRO A 22 7.05 3.98 15.00
CA PRO A 22 7.93 4.22 13.87
C PRO A 22 7.53 3.40 12.64
N VAL A 23 7.82 3.97 11.46
CA VAL A 23 7.70 3.30 10.16
C VAL A 23 9.01 3.41 9.38
N LEU A 24 9.12 2.67 8.28
CA LEU A 24 10.23 2.81 7.35
C LEU A 24 10.36 4.26 6.87
N PRO A 25 11.59 4.80 6.72
CA PRO A 25 11.81 6.19 6.32
C PRO A 25 11.04 6.62 5.06
N ALA A 26 10.91 5.73 4.08
CA ALA A 26 10.17 5.97 2.84
C ALA A 26 8.67 6.25 3.03
N LEU A 27 8.07 5.77 4.13
CA LEU A 27 6.65 5.97 4.44
C LEU A 27 6.39 7.23 5.27
N ARG A 28 7.41 7.84 5.87
CA ARG A 28 7.23 9.03 6.72
C ARG A 28 6.55 10.20 6.00
N PRO A 29 6.84 10.51 4.71
CA PRO A 29 6.21 11.64 4.02
C PRO A 29 4.69 11.49 3.86
N VAL A 30 4.20 10.26 3.68
CA VAL A 30 2.77 10.00 3.49
C VAL A 30 2.00 10.04 4.82
N LEU A 31 2.69 9.84 5.95
CA LEU A 31 2.07 9.79 7.27
C LEU A 31 2.05 11.16 7.96
N PRO A 32 0.90 11.60 8.48
CA PRO A 32 0.82 12.76 9.37
C PRO A 32 1.73 12.55 10.60
N GLY A 33 2.64 13.49 10.87
CA GLY A 33 3.59 13.36 11.97
C GLY A 33 4.73 12.36 11.75
N GLY A 34 4.86 11.77 10.55
CA GLY A 34 5.98 10.90 10.19
C GLY A 34 5.93 9.49 10.78
N GLY A 35 4.84 9.10 11.42
CA GLY A 35 4.67 7.79 12.04
C GLY A 35 3.21 7.42 12.21
N LEU A 36 2.94 6.24 12.78
CA LEU A 36 1.59 5.80 13.08
C LEU A 36 1.19 6.27 14.48
N ARG A 37 -0.07 6.66 14.64
CA ARG A 37 -0.60 7.06 15.94
C ARG A 37 -0.88 5.82 16.80
N PRO A 38 -0.33 5.70 18.02
CA PRO A 38 -0.65 4.60 18.91
C PRO A 38 -2.16 4.48 19.16
N GLY A 39 -2.63 3.24 19.23
CA GLY A 39 -4.04 2.92 19.46
C GLY A 39 -4.99 3.33 18.34
N SER A 40 -4.46 3.63 17.15
CA SER A 40 -5.25 3.96 15.96
C SER A 40 -5.65 2.71 15.18
N VAL A 41 -6.67 2.89 14.34
CA VAL A 41 -7.07 1.89 13.33
C VAL A 41 -6.70 2.44 11.96
N VAL A 42 -5.91 1.66 11.23
CA VAL A 42 -5.38 2.00 9.91
C VAL A 42 -5.92 1.00 8.89
N GLY A 43 -6.60 1.49 7.85
CA GLY A 43 -7.06 0.65 6.75
C GLY A 43 -6.04 0.60 5.62
N LEU A 44 -5.75 -0.58 5.09
CA LEU A 44 -4.94 -0.77 3.88
C LEU A 44 -5.85 -1.09 2.70
N GLY A 45 -5.56 -0.49 1.55
CA GLY A 45 -6.35 -0.70 0.34
C GLY A 45 -5.55 -0.60 -0.96
N GLY A 46 -6.24 -0.90 -2.06
CA GLY A 46 -5.63 -0.95 -3.39
C GLY A 46 -4.92 -2.28 -3.68
N LEU A 47 -4.42 -2.42 -4.91
CA LEU A 47 -3.83 -3.68 -5.41
C LEU A 47 -2.54 -4.09 -4.69
N GLY A 48 -1.93 -3.19 -3.91
CA GLY A 48 -0.71 -3.45 -3.15
C GLY A 48 -0.88 -3.45 -1.64
N ALA A 49 -2.10 -3.61 -1.12
CA ALA A 49 -2.38 -3.59 0.33
C ALA A 49 -1.53 -4.60 1.12
N ALA A 50 -1.31 -5.81 0.58
CA ALA A 50 -0.47 -6.82 1.21
C ALA A 50 1.00 -6.34 1.36
N SER A 51 1.61 -5.82 0.29
CA SER A 51 2.97 -5.31 0.34
C SER A 51 3.11 -4.10 1.25
N LEU A 52 2.09 -3.27 1.33
CA LEU A 52 2.07 -2.15 2.27
C LEU A 52 2.00 -2.64 3.72
N GLY A 53 1.22 -3.68 3.99
CA GLY A 53 1.21 -4.36 5.30
C GLY A 53 2.58 -4.88 5.69
N LEU A 54 3.29 -5.55 4.77
CA LEU A 54 4.67 -6.01 4.98
C LEU A 54 5.62 -4.85 5.32
N ALA A 55 5.52 -3.72 4.61
CA ALA A 55 6.35 -2.54 4.85
C ALA A 55 6.09 -1.89 6.22
N LEU A 56 4.83 -1.87 6.68
CA LEU A 56 4.49 -1.38 8.02
C LEU A 56 5.04 -2.30 9.10
N VAL A 57 4.88 -3.62 8.94
CA VAL A 57 5.47 -4.63 9.82
C VAL A 57 6.99 -4.48 9.88
N ALA A 58 7.65 -4.25 8.75
CA ALA A 58 9.09 -4.01 8.68
C ALA A 58 9.50 -2.74 9.43
N GLY A 59 8.74 -1.66 9.27
CA GLY A 59 8.96 -0.40 10.00
C GLY A 59 8.91 -0.58 11.51
N VAL A 60 7.86 -1.22 12.02
CA VAL A 60 7.66 -1.41 13.47
C VAL A 60 8.69 -2.38 14.05
N SER A 61 8.88 -3.54 13.41
CA SER A 61 9.75 -4.60 13.94
C SER A 61 11.24 -4.26 13.96
N ARG A 62 11.71 -3.36 13.07
CA ARG A 62 13.13 -2.98 12.99
C ARG A 62 13.45 -1.63 13.63
N HIS A 63 12.54 -0.66 13.57
CA HIS A 63 12.80 0.71 14.03
C HIS A 63 12.18 1.06 15.38
N GLY A 64 11.72 0.07 16.16
CA GLY A 64 11.04 0.27 17.43
C GLY A 64 11.82 1.13 18.45
N GLY A 65 11.16 2.20 18.90
CA GLY A 65 11.43 2.91 20.15
C GLY A 65 12.68 3.79 20.24
N ALA A 66 12.70 4.65 21.27
CA ALA A 66 13.85 5.50 21.61
C ALA A 66 15.09 4.68 22.02
N ASP A 67 14.89 3.40 22.30
CA ASP A 67 15.85 2.49 22.92
C ASP A 67 16.54 1.60 21.87
N GLY A 68 16.17 1.73 20.60
CA GLY A 68 16.74 0.96 19.48
C GLY A 68 16.31 -0.51 19.44
N THR A 69 15.44 -0.96 20.34
CA THR A 69 14.86 -2.30 20.34
C THR A 69 13.57 -2.32 19.55
N GLY A 70 13.60 -2.95 18.37
CA GLY A 70 12.46 -3.18 17.48
C GLY A 70 11.14 -3.53 18.18
N GLY A 71 10.01 -3.09 17.64
CA GLY A 71 8.69 -3.40 18.19
C GLY A 71 8.23 -4.83 17.89
N TRP A 72 7.19 -5.29 18.55
CA TRP A 72 6.55 -6.57 18.22
C TRP A 72 5.39 -6.37 17.27
N CYS A 73 5.22 -7.29 16.32
CA CYS A 73 4.12 -7.27 15.35
C CYS A 73 3.33 -8.58 15.38
N GLY A 74 2.00 -8.49 15.45
CA GLY A 74 1.10 -9.60 15.20
C GLY A 74 0.62 -9.62 13.76
N VAL A 75 0.51 -10.79 13.15
CA VAL A 75 -0.13 -11.01 11.85
C VAL A 75 -1.22 -12.05 12.05
N VAL A 76 -2.46 -11.69 11.74
CA VAL A 76 -3.63 -12.52 12.06
C VAL A 76 -4.51 -12.67 10.82
N GLY A 77 -4.69 -13.91 10.36
CA GLY A 77 -5.61 -14.26 9.29
C GLY A 77 -5.21 -13.74 7.90
N VAL A 78 -3.97 -13.26 7.71
CA VAL A 78 -3.51 -12.69 6.43
C VAL A 78 -3.10 -13.82 5.49
N PRO A 79 -3.84 -14.09 4.40
CA PRO A 79 -3.51 -15.17 3.48
C PRO A 79 -2.14 -14.96 2.84
N ASP A 80 -1.37 -16.03 2.71
CA ASP A 80 -0.06 -16.05 2.04
C ASP A 80 0.92 -14.97 2.55
N PHE A 81 0.91 -14.68 3.85
CA PHE A 81 1.81 -13.69 4.44
C PHE A 81 3.29 -14.08 4.22
N GLY A 82 3.97 -13.34 3.34
CA GLY A 82 5.36 -13.63 2.98
C GLY A 82 6.36 -13.13 4.02
N VAL A 83 6.71 -13.95 5.01
CA VAL A 83 7.75 -13.63 6.01
C VAL A 83 9.09 -13.26 5.37
N ALA A 84 9.52 -14.03 4.36
CA ALA A 84 10.75 -13.73 3.62
C ALA A 84 10.68 -12.39 2.86
N ALA A 85 9.50 -12.03 2.34
CA ALA A 85 9.29 -10.72 1.69
C ALA A 85 9.31 -9.57 2.71
N ALA A 86 8.71 -9.77 3.90
CA ALA A 86 8.82 -8.82 5.00
C ALA A 86 10.27 -8.62 5.44
N ALA A 87 11.03 -9.71 5.59
CA ALA A 87 12.45 -9.67 5.94
C ALA A 87 13.29 -8.94 4.89
N GLY A 88 13.01 -9.15 3.60
CA GLY A 88 13.64 -8.41 2.50
C GLY A 88 13.37 -6.90 2.56
N MET A 89 12.19 -6.49 3.05
CA MET A 89 11.85 -5.09 3.33
C MET A 89 12.47 -4.55 4.63
N GLY A 90 13.14 -5.41 5.41
CA GLY A 90 13.80 -5.07 6.65
C GLY A 90 13.06 -5.47 7.93
N ALA A 91 12.00 -6.28 7.86
CA ALA A 91 11.36 -6.81 9.07
C ALA A 91 12.31 -7.73 9.84
N ALA A 92 12.15 -7.78 11.17
CA ALA A 92 12.82 -8.72 12.06
C ALA A 92 11.90 -9.93 12.32
N PRO A 93 12.08 -11.09 11.66
CA PRO A 93 11.18 -12.23 11.80
C PRO A 93 11.04 -12.74 13.23
N GLU A 94 12.08 -12.60 14.05
CA GLU A 94 12.11 -12.95 15.47
C GLU A 94 11.18 -12.09 16.33
N ARG A 95 10.61 -11.00 15.78
CA ARG A 95 9.64 -10.12 16.44
C ARG A 95 8.23 -10.22 15.85
N LEU A 96 7.96 -11.27 15.07
CA LEU A 96 6.66 -11.51 14.46
C LEU A 96 5.93 -12.65 15.16
N LEU A 97 4.67 -12.39 15.53
CA LEU A 97 3.71 -13.39 15.98
C LEU A 97 2.74 -13.68 14.85
N LEU A 98 2.75 -14.90 14.32
CA LEU A 98 1.92 -15.29 13.17
C LEU A 98 0.78 -16.20 13.63
N VAL A 99 -0.44 -15.85 13.22
CA VAL A 99 -1.64 -16.66 13.40
C VAL A 99 -2.34 -16.77 12.05
N ASP A 100 -2.03 -17.83 11.32
CA ASP A 100 -2.49 -18.00 9.93
C ASP A 100 -4.00 -18.25 9.84
N ASP A 101 -4.53 -19.17 10.66
CA ASP A 101 -5.96 -19.50 10.71
C ASP A 101 -6.51 -19.31 12.14
N PRO A 102 -7.00 -18.10 12.46
CA PRO A 102 -7.56 -17.82 13.79
C PRO A 102 -8.98 -18.38 13.99
N GLY A 103 -9.63 -18.88 12.92
CA GLY A 103 -11.02 -19.34 12.93
C GLY A 103 -12.02 -18.34 13.54
N ASP A 104 -13.11 -18.85 14.10
CA ASP A 104 -14.19 -18.03 14.69
C ASP A 104 -13.76 -17.25 15.94
N ARG A 105 -12.66 -17.67 16.58
CA ARG A 105 -12.10 -17.02 17.77
C ARG A 105 -11.11 -15.89 17.44
N TRP A 106 -11.04 -15.47 16.19
CA TRP A 106 -10.18 -14.36 15.78
C TRP A 106 -10.31 -13.09 16.63
N PRO A 107 -11.49 -12.68 17.16
CA PRO A 107 -11.55 -11.49 18.01
C PRO A 107 -10.80 -11.67 19.33
N ASP A 108 -10.78 -12.88 19.90
CA ASP A 108 -10.07 -13.17 21.14
C ASP A 108 -8.57 -13.25 20.93
N VAL A 109 -8.13 -13.82 19.79
CA VAL A 109 -6.73 -13.81 19.38
C VAL A 109 -6.21 -12.37 19.24
N VAL A 110 -6.93 -11.52 18.50
CA VAL A 110 -6.54 -10.12 18.30
C VAL A 110 -6.55 -9.37 19.63
N ALA A 111 -7.54 -9.62 20.49
CA ALA A 111 -7.61 -9.00 21.82
C ALA A 111 -6.38 -9.36 22.68
N ALA A 112 -5.99 -10.63 22.72
CA ALA A 112 -4.83 -11.09 23.48
C ALA A 112 -3.51 -10.50 22.95
N LEU A 113 -3.35 -10.46 21.63
CA LEU A 113 -2.15 -9.88 21.00
C LEU A 113 -2.06 -8.36 21.22
N ALA A 114 -3.19 -7.66 21.23
CA ALA A 114 -3.22 -6.19 21.34
C ALA A 114 -2.64 -5.67 22.66
N GLU A 115 -2.54 -6.51 23.69
CA GLU A 115 -1.92 -6.15 24.97
C GLU A 115 -0.39 -6.19 24.93
N ALA A 116 0.17 -6.85 23.93
CA ALA A 116 1.57 -7.28 23.90
C ALA A 116 2.37 -6.74 22.70
N VAL A 117 1.70 -6.29 21.63
CA VAL A 117 2.37 -5.86 20.39
C VAL A 117 2.09 -4.40 20.05
N ASP A 118 3.00 -3.78 19.32
CA ASP A 118 2.86 -2.41 18.84
C ASP A 118 1.90 -2.31 17.64
N LEU A 119 1.87 -3.34 16.80
CA LEU A 119 1.08 -3.38 15.57
C LEU A 119 0.49 -4.78 15.33
N ILE A 120 -0.78 -4.83 14.96
CA ILE A 120 -1.43 -6.03 14.42
C ILE A 120 -1.81 -5.77 12.96
N LEU A 121 -1.31 -6.59 12.05
CA LEU A 121 -1.82 -6.70 10.69
C LEU A 121 -2.91 -7.78 10.65
N LEU A 122 -4.16 -7.36 10.53
CA LEU A 122 -5.34 -8.20 10.59
C LEU A 122 -6.05 -8.26 9.24
N CYS A 123 -6.30 -9.46 8.76
CA CYS A 123 -7.31 -9.74 7.74
C CYS A 123 -8.45 -10.55 8.39
N PRO A 124 -9.59 -9.93 8.74
CA PRO A 124 -10.68 -10.65 9.38
C PRO A 124 -11.18 -11.77 8.45
N PRO A 125 -11.31 -13.03 8.92
CA PRO A 125 -11.77 -14.14 8.09
C PRO A 125 -13.23 -13.97 7.66
N GLU A 126 -14.02 -13.26 8.46
CA GLU A 126 -15.42 -12.96 8.24
C GLU A 126 -15.74 -11.49 8.55
N ARG A 127 -16.96 -11.06 8.21
CA ARG A 127 -17.40 -9.69 8.49
C ARG A 127 -17.47 -9.47 10.01
N PRO A 128 -16.71 -8.52 10.57
CA PRO A 128 -16.65 -8.35 12.00
C PRO A 128 -17.96 -7.76 12.54
N GLY A 129 -18.51 -8.38 13.58
CA GLY A 129 -19.68 -7.86 14.29
C GLY A 129 -19.38 -6.55 15.04
N ALA A 130 -20.40 -5.70 15.23
CA ALA A 130 -20.24 -4.39 15.87
C ALA A 130 -19.70 -4.46 17.31
N ALA A 131 -19.97 -5.54 18.04
CA ALA A 131 -19.41 -5.77 19.37
C ALA A 131 -17.89 -6.02 19.31
N ALA A 132 -17.44 -6.89 18.41
CA ALA A 132 -16.02 -7.19 18.21
C ALA A 132 -15.25 -5.93 17.76
N VAL A 133 -15.76 -5.19 16.77
CA VAL A 133 -15.17 -3.92 16.33
C VAL A 133 -14.97 -2.95 17.49
N ARG A 134 -16.01 -2.73 18.31
CA ARG A 134 -15.95 -1.80 19.45
C ARG A 134 -14.94 -2.25 20.49
N ARG A 135 -14.96 -3.54 20.86
CA ARG A 135 -14.02 -4.15 21.82
C ARG A 135 -12.59 -4.01 21.34
N LEU A 136 -12.28 -4.45 20.12
CA LEU A 136 -10.93 -4.43 19.58
C LEU A 136 -10.40 -3.00 19.40
N SER A 137 -11.25 -2.07 18.95
CA SER A 137 -10.86 -0.66 18.85
C SER A 137 -10.62 -0.03 20.22
N ALA A 138 -11.30 -0.49 21.27
CA ALA A 138 -11.05 -0.04 22.63
C ALA A 138 -9.75 -0.61 23.20
N LEU A 139 -9.46 -1.90 22.95
CA LEU A 139 -8.22 -2.55 23.36
C LEU A 139 -7.00 -1.93 22.67
N ALA A 140 -7.07 -1.70 21.35
CA ALA A 140 -6.06 -0.97 20.60
C ALA A 140 -5.74 0.38 21.27
N ARG A 141 -6.77 1.17 21.59
CA ARG A 141 -6.59 2.46 22.30
C ARG A 141 -6.00 2.31 23.70
N LYS A 142 -6.46 1.31 24.46
CA LYS A 142 -6.02 1.07 25.84
C LYS A 142 -4.53 0.69 25.91
N HIS A 143 -4.08 -0.15 24.98
CA HIS A 143 -2.72 -0.71 24.99
C HIS A 143 -1.77 0.00 24.01
N GLY A 144 -2.22 1.02 23.29
CA GLY A 144 -1.41 1.71 22.29
C GLY A 144 -1.14 0.90 21.01
N CYS A 145 -1.63 -0.35 20.91
CA CYS A 145 -1.50 -1.19 19.73
C CYS A 145 -2.21 -0.59 18.51
N ILE A 146 -1.55 -0.58 17.36
CA ILE A 146 -2.14 -0.17 16.09
C ILE A 146 -2.83 -1.35 15.44
N LEU A 147 -4.12 -1.20 15.14
CA LEU A 147 -4.85 -2.20 14.39
C LEU A 147 -4.82 -1.83 12.90
N THR A 148 -3.99 -2.54 12.14
CA THR A 148 -3.86 -2.38 10.69
C THR A 148 -4.71 -3.42 9.98
N LEU A 149 -5.65 -2.98 9.15
CA LEU A 149 -6.63 -3.85 8.52
C LEU A 149 -6.33 -4.00 7.04
N THR A 150 -6.34 -5.24 6.55
CA THR A 150 -6.25 -5.56 5.12
C THR A 150 -7.40 -6.47 4.71
N GLY A 151 -7.54 -6.71 3.41
CA GLY A 151 -8.58 -7.55 2.85
C GLY A 151 -9.96 -6.87 2.74
N PRO A 152 -11.01 -7.65 2.45
CA PRO A 152 -12.32 -7.14 2.02
C PRO A 152 -13.01 -6.21 3.02
N PHE A 153 -12.77 -6.42 4.31
CA PHE A 153 -13.47 -5.71 5.39
C PHE A 153 -12.71 -4.46 5.88
N ALA A 154 -11.48 -4.24 5.42
CA ALA A 154 -10.63 -3.13 5.88
C ALA A 154 -11.27 -1.75 5.65
N ARG A 155 -11.97 -1.55 4.53
CA ARG A 155 -12.57 -0.25 4.19
C ARG A 155 -13.75 0.10 5.09
N ALA A 156 -14.52 -0.90 5.52
CA ALA A 156 -15.78 -0.71 6.24
C ALA A 156 -15.62 -0.64 7.76
N TRP A 157 -14.41 -0.78 8.30
CA TRP A 157 -14.19 -0.83 9.74
C TRP A 157 -14.49 0.52 10.42
N PRO A 158 -15.51 0.58 11.31
CA PRO A 158 -15.86 1.79 12.04
C PRO A 158 -14.70 2.32 12.88
N GLY A 159 -14.46 3.64 12.82
CA GLY A 159 -13.39 4.28 13.59
C GLY A 159 -12.01 4.26 12.93
N THR A 160 -11.90 3.75 11.70
CA THR A 160 -10.69 3.94 10.87
C THR A 160 -10.43 5.41 10.68
N ARG A 161 -9.27 5.90 11.14
CA ARG A 161 -8.90 7.32 11.07
C ARG A 161 -7.97 7.63 9.91
N LEU A 162 -7.15 6.66 9.53
CA LEU A 162 -6.20 6.74 8.43
C LEU A 162 -6.44 5.56 7.50
N ARG A 163 -6.46 5.81 6.19
CA ARG A 163 -6.38 4.77 5.17
C ARG A 163 -5.17 5.02 4.31
N LEU A 164 -4.39 3.97 4.08
CA LEU A 164 -3.30 3.99 3.14
C LEU A 164 -3.68 3.14 1.94
N ARG A 165 -3.60 3.74 0.76
CA ARG A 165 -3.92 3.10 -0.50
C ARG A 165 -2.73 3.11 -1.41
N LEU A 166 -2.52 2.01 -2.11
CA LEU A 166 -1.62 1.96 -3.26
C LEU A 166 -2.46 2.14 -4.52
N ASP A 167 -2.28 3.25 -5.21
CA ASP A 167 -3.13 3.67 -6.33
C ASP A 167 -2.50 3.36 -7.68
N GLU A 168 -1.18 3.48 -7.81
CA GLU A 168 -0.44 3.24 -9.04
C GLU A 168 0.77 2.33 -8.80
N ALA A 169 1.12 1.52 -9.80
CA ALA A 169 2.27 0.62 -9.75
C ALA A 169 2.95 0.48 -11.12
N ALA A 170 4.28 0.60 -11.13
CA ALA A 170 5.12 0.35 -12.30
C ALA A 170 6.23 -0.65 -11.95
N TRP A 171 6.18 -1.82 -12.58
CA TRP A 171 7.18 -2.88 -12.40
C TRP A 171 8.44 -2.63 -13.23
N HIS A 172 9.58 -3.08 -12.70
CA HIS A 172 10.90 -2.99 -13.31
C HIS A 172 11.56 -4.38 -13.35
N GLY A 173 12.51 -4.56 -14.29
CA GLY A 173 13.31 -5.78 -14.43
C GLY A 173 12.93 -6.68 -15.60
N LEU A 174 11.87 -6.32 -16.34
CA LEU A 174 11.61 -6.88 -17.66
C LEU A 174 12.31 -5.99 -18.70
N SER A 175 13.17 -6.58 -19.52
CA SER A 175 13.77 -5.97 -20.70
C SER A 175 12.78 -6.05 -21.87
N ASP A 176 13.19 -6.49 -23.06
CA ASP A 176 12.30 -6.70 -24.22
C ASP A 176 11.37 -7.91 -24.00
N GLY A 177 10.48 -7.84 -23.01
CA GLY A 177 9.51 -8.89 -22.66
C GLY A 177 10.10 -10.10 -21.92
N HIS A 178 11.40 -10.11 -21.62
CA HIS A 178 12.09 -11.19 -20.90
C HIS A 178 12.84 -10.64 -19.68
N GLY A 179 13.02 -11.47 -18.66
CA GLY A 179 13.69 -11.10 -17.40
C GLY A 179 12.90 -11.50 -16.16
N ARG A 180 13.22 -10.89 -15.02
CA ARG A 180 12.54 -11.09 -13.74
C ARG A 180 12.08 -9.76 -13.19
N LEU A 181 10.89 -9.71 -12.61
CA LEU A 181 10.45 -8.55 -11.84
C LEU A 181 11.41 -8.34 -10.65
N THR A 182 12.20 -7.27 -10.69
CA THR A 182 13.20 -6.98 -9.66
C THR A 182 12.72 -5.91 -8.71
N GLY A 183 11.90 -4.96 -9.16
CA GLY A 183 11.38 -3.89 -8.31
C GLY A 183 10.05 -3.35 -8.81
N ARG A 184 9.38 -2.60 -7.94
CA ARG A 184 8.10 -1.95 -8.21
C ARG A 184 8.10 -0.55 -7.63
N ARG A 185 7.92 0.44 -8.49
CA ARG A 185 7.57 1.79 -8.06
C ARG A 185 6.08 1.87 -7.82
N VAL A 186 5.69 2.60 -6.79
CA VAL A 186 4.29 2.75 -6.39
C VAL A 186 4.01 4.17 -5.97
N GLN A 187 2.76 4.59 -6.15
CA GLN A 187 2.20 5.77 -5.50
C GLN A 187 1.33 5.32 -4.33
N ILE A 188 1.60 5.85 -3.15
CA ILE A 188 0.80 5.62 -1.94
C ILE A 188 0.09 6.90 -1.55
N THR A 189 -1.20 6.81 -1.25
CA THR A 189 -2.03 7.90 -0.75
C THR A 189 -2.53 7.59 0.65
N ALA A 190 -2.35 8.54 1.56
CA ALA A 190 -2.98 8.58 2.87
C ALA A 190 -4.22 9.48 2.84
N GLU A 191 -5.35 8.95 3.29
CA GLU A 191 -6.62 9.67 3.37
C GLU A 191 -7.33 9.40 4.71
N GLY A 192 -8.30 10.25 5.04
CA GLY A 192 -9.18 10.05 6.19
C GLY A 192 -9.13 11.20 7.19
N ARG A 193 -9.55 10.93 8.43
CA ARG A 193 -9.61 11.95 9.48
C ARG A 193 -8.22 12.46 9.87
N ASP A 194 -7.23 11.58 9.87
CA ASP A 194 -5.87 11.95 10.24
C ASP A 194 -5.10 12.54 9.03
N ALA A 195 -5.61 12.40 7.80
CA ALA A 195 -5.09 13.00 6.56
C ALA A 195 -6.21 13.73 5.80
N PRO A 196 -6.67 14.91 6.28
CA PRO A 196 -7.80 15.63 5.72
C PRO A 196 -7.49 16.27 4.35
N GLY A 197 -8.54 16.70 3.64
CA GLY A 197 -8.43 17.35 2.34
C GLY A 197 -8.16 16.36 1.20
N ALA A 198 -7.26 16.70 0.28
CA ALA A 198 -6.86 15.84 -0.83
C ALA A 198 -6.02 14.61 -0.39
N GLY A 199 -5.75 14.46 0.91
CA GLY A 199 -4.85 13.43 1.44
C GLY A 199 -3.38 13.82 1.30
N ARG A 200 -2.50 12.86 1.57
CA ARG A 200 -1.05 12.98 1.36
C ARG A 200 -0.59 11.87 0.43
N THR A 201 0.30 12.18 -0.50
CA THR A 201 0.79 11.21 -1.47
C THR A 201 2.30 11.11 -1.44
N ALA A 202 2.84 9.91 -1.63
CA ALA A 202 4.27 9.65 -1.74
C ALA A 202 4.56 8.61 -2.82
N HIS A 203 5.66 8.81 -3.54
CA HIS A 203 6.19 7.85 -4.50
C HIS A 203 7.38 7.12 -3.89
N LEU A 204 7.36 5.80 -4.00
CA LEU A 204 8.39 4.96 -3.40
C LEU A 204 8.56 3.64 -4.15
N TRP A 205 9.69 2.99 -3.90
CA TRP A 205 9.94 1.61 -4.28
C TRP A 205 9.36 0.67 -3.23
N LEU A 206 8.54 -0.30 -3.65
CA LEU A 206 7.92 -1.31 -2.78
C LEU A 206 7.71 -2.63 -3.55
N PRO A 207 8.72 -3.51 -3.62
CA PRO A 207 10.11 -3.31 -3.17
C PRO A 207 10.99 -2.65 -4.25
N ALA A 208 12.17 -2.16 -3.86
CA ALA A 208 13.27 -1.84 -4.75
C ALA A 208 13.98 -3.11 -5.27
N PRO A 209 14.86 -3.01 -6.28
CA PRO A 209 15.67 -4.13 -6.77
C PRO A 209 16.50 -4.88 -5.72
N ASP A 210 16.84 -4.21 -4.63
CA ASP A 210 17.56 -4.75 -3.47
C ASP A 210 16.63 -5.36 -2.40
N GLY A 211 15.30 -5.38 -2.64
CA GLY A 211 14.28 -5.87 -1.71
C GLY A 211 13.78 -4.82 -0.72
N THR A 212 14.49 -3.70 -0.54
CA THR A 212 14.17 -2.69 0.47
C THR A 212 13.04 -1.76 0.04
N VAL A 213 12.54 -0.96 0.98
CA VAL A 213 11.58 0.12 0.69
C VAL A 213 12.31 1.46 0.77
N LYS A 214 12.32 2.21 -0.33
CA LYS A 214 13.03 3.50 -0.42
C LYS A 214 12.23 4.54 -1.18
N PRO A 215 12.42 5.85 -0.91
CA PRO A 215 11.80 6.91 -1.71
C PRO A 215 12.12 6.74 -3.19
N ASP A 216 11.16 7.09 -4.03
CA ASP A 216 11.39 7.14 -5.47
C ASP A 216 11.81 8.56 -5.87
N GLU A 217 13.11 8.82 -5.84
CA GLU A 217 13.70 10.13 -6.16
C GLU A 217 13.46 10.57 -7.60
N THR A 218 13.10 9.63 -8.47
CA THR A 218 12.82 9.87 -9.88
C THR A 218 11.40 10.35 -10.11
N ALA A 219 10.50 10.18 -9.15
CA ALA A 219 9.15 10.73 -9.23
C ALA A 219 9.23 12.25 -9.03
N ARG A 220 8.96 12.99 -10.11
CA ARG A 220 8.82 14.45 -10.00
C ARG A 220 7.50 14.74 -9.28
N PRO A 221 7.47 15.66 -8.29
CA PRO A 221 6.18 16.14 -7.80
C PRO A 221 5.38 16.69 -8.98
N PRO A 222 4.04 16.55 -8.97
CA PRO A 222 3.20 17.26 -9.92
C PRO A 222 3.62 18.73 -9.91
N LEU A 223 3.86 19.32 -11.08
CA LEU A 223 4.16 20.74 -11.18
C LEU A 223 2.99 21.50 -10.55
N GLU A 224 3.19 22.03 -9.35
CA GLU A 224 2.23 22.92 -8.73
C GLU A 224 2.22 24.18 -9.58
N LEU A 225 1.12 24.38 -10.33
CA LEU A 225 0.84 25.66 -10.96
C LEU A 225 0.60 26.64 -9.82
N VAL A 226 1.66 27.29 -9.34
CA VAL A 226 1.56 28.48 -8.51
C VAL A 226 0.91 29.53 -9.40
N PRO A 227 -0.33 29.99 -9.12
CA PRO A 227 -0.90 31.09 -9.86
C PRO A 227 -0.12 32.34 -9.45
N ASP A 228 0.98 32.61 -10.14
CA ASP A 228 1.62 33.91 -10.07
C ASP A 228 0.56 34.94 -10.44
N THR A 229 0.45 36.00 -9.63
CA THR A 229 -0.33 37.17 -10.03
C THR A 229 0.24 37.66 -11.35
N VAL A 230 -0.47 37.39 -12.44
CA VAL A 230 -0.12 37.92 -13.76
C VAL A 230 -0.09 39.43 -13.61
N SER A 231 1.11 40.01 -13.60
CA SER A 231 1.25 41.46 -13.62
C SER A 231 0.52 41.95 -14.86
N ALA A 232 -0.49 42.81 -14.69
CA ALA A 232 -1.25 43.37 -15.78
C ALA A 232 -0.28 44.00 -16.79
N GLY A 233 -0.08 43.34 -17.94
CA GLY A 233 0.90 43.74 -18.96
C GLY A 233 1.92 42.67 -19.39
N ALA A 234 1.97 41.49 -18.74
CA ALA A 234 2.79 40.38 -19.27
C ALA A 234 2.24 39.92 -20.65
N PRO A 235 3.09 39.70 -21.66
CA PRO A 235 2.63 39.28 -22.98
C PRO A 235 2.02 37.88 -22.90
N VAL A 236 0.69 37.81 -22.90
CA VAL A 236 -0.04 36.56 -23.11
C VAL A 236 0.26 36.12 -24.54
N HIS A 237 0.86 34.96 -24.73
CA HIS A 237 0.92 34.33 -26.05
C HIS A 237 -0.51 34.11 -26.54
N THR A 238 -0.99 35.03 -27.38
CA THR A 238 -2.23 34.82 -28.11
C THR A 238 -1.96 33.73 -29.14
N PRO A 239 -2.73 32.63 -29.15
CA PRO A 239 -2.59 31.62 -30.19
C PRO A 239 -2.78 32.30 -31.54
N ARG A 240 -1.76 32.20 -32.40
CA ARG A 240 -1.78 32.74 -33.76
C ARG A 240 -3.01 32.18 -34.47
N PRO A 241 -3.90 33.02 -35.03
CA PRO A 241 -5.06 32.52 -35.73
C PRO A 241 -4.60 31.57 -36.84
N LEU A 242 -5.10 30.33 -36.79
CA LEU A 242 -4.89 29.34 -37.83
C LEU A 242 -5.56 29.89 -39.10
N THR A 243 -4.76 30.28 -40.08
CA THR A 243 -5.25 30.61 -41.41
C THR A 243 -5.87 29.34 -42.02
N PRO A 244 -7.12 29.39 -42.50
CA PRO A 244 -7.75 28.25 -43.14
C PRO A 244 -6.92 27.86 -44.38
N HIS A 245 -6.37 26.65 -44.36
CA HIS A 245 -5.67 26.09 -45.50
C HIS A 245 -6.71 25.75 -46.59
N SER A 246 -6.58 26.35 -47.77
CA SER A 246 -7.43 26.02 -48.92
C SER A 246 -7.29 24.53 -49.25
N PRO A 247 -8.40 23.82 -49.53
CA PRO A 247 -8.34 22.39 -49.84
C PRO A 247 -7.55 22.19 -51.14
N ARG A 248 -6.47 21.40 -51.06
CA ARG A 248 -5.74 20.92 -52.24
C ARG A 248 -6.66 20.03 -53.06
N THR A 249 -7.04 20.50 -54.24
CA THR A 249 -7.71 19.72 -55.28
C THR A 249 -6.80 18.57 -55.67
N THR A 250 -7.08 17.36 -55.18
CA THR A 250 -6.40 16.15 -55.64
C THR A 250 -7.21 15.62 -56.82
N THR A 251 -6.69 15.82 -58.02
CA THR A 251 -7.22 15.29 -59.27
C THR A 251 -7.27 13.76 -59.18
N ARG A 252 -8.48 13.19 -59.12
CA ARG A 252 -8.69 11.75 -59.24
C ARG A 252 -8.38 11.33 -60.67
N HIS A 253 -7.26 10.62 -60.87
CA HIS A 253 -7.09 9.81 -62.07
C HIS A 253 -7.85 8.49 -61.90
N HIS A 254 -8.89 8.35 -62.72
CA HIS A 254 -9.63 7.13 -62.97
C HIS A 254 -8.72 6.13 -63.72
N ALA A 255 -8.50 4.95 -63.15
CA ALA A 255 -8.07 3.78 -63.91
C ALA A 255 -8.96 2.61 -63.47
N SER A 256 -9.97 2.37 -64.28
CA SER A 256 -10.89 1.25 -64.24
C SER A 256 -10.24 0.05 -64.91
N GLN A 257 -10.32 -1.16 -64.32
CA GLN A 257 -10.77 -2.43 -64.94
C GLN A 257 -10.34 -3.71 -64.17
N PRO A 258 -11.03 -4.87 -64.38
CA PRO A 258 -11.74 -5.52 -63.27
C PRO A 258 -11.44 -7.03 -63.04
N VAL A 259 -12.03 -7.54 -61.95
CA VAL A 259 -12.58 -8.89 -61.67
C VAL A 259 -11.65 -10.11 -61.70
N GLY A 260 -11.66 -10.84 -60.58
CA GLY A 260 -11.22 -12.23 -60.47
C GLY A 260 -11.72 -12.87 -59.17
N THR A 261 -12.94 -13.40 -59.22
CA THR A 261 -13.59 -14.22 -58.18
C THR A 261 -12.79 -15.52 -57.96
N GLY A 262 -12.43 -15.85 -56.72
CA GLY A 262 -11.68 -17.06 -56.39
C GLY A 262 -12.05 -17.60 -55.00
N ALA A 263 -12.60 -18.81 -55.00
CA ALA A 263 -13.25 -19.56 -53.92
C ALA A 263 -12.51 -19.74 -52.59
N ALA A 264 -13.33 -20.02 -51.58
CA ALA A 264 -13.01 -20.48 -50.23
C ALA A 264 -12.29 -21.84 -50.19
N VAL A 265 -11.46 -22.04 -49.15
CA VAL A 265 -11.07 -23.36 -48.63
C VAL A 265 -11.11 -23.31 -47.09
N PRO A 266 -11.88 -24.17 -46.41
CA PRO A 266 -11.86 -24.30 -44.96
C PRO A 266 -10.76 -25.29 -44.53
N ILE A 267 -10.05 -24.95 -43.46
CA ILE A 267 -9.09 -25.83 -42.78
C ILE A 267 -9.82 -26.54 -41.64
N SER A 268 -9.97 -27.87 -41.76
CA SER A 268 -10.47 -28.74 -40.71
C SER A 268 -9.35 -29.09 -39.71
N PRO A 269 -9.64 -29.27 -38.42
CA PRO A 269 -8.68 -29.78 -37.44
C PRO A 269 -8.53 -31.30 -37.53
N ALA A 270 -7.31 -31.80 -37.32
CA ALA A 270 -7.02 -33.22 -37.14
C ALA A 270 -6.99 -33.55 -35.64
N SER A 271 -7.73 -34.60 -35.26
CA SER A 271 -7.65 -35.27 -33.97
C SER A 271 -6.60 -36.38 -34.00
N ALA A 272 -5.84 -36.52 -32.92
CA ALA A 272 -5.56 -37.77 -32.22
C ALA A 272 -5.14 -37.44 -30.79
#